data_AF-A0A1T3P7M1-F1
#
_entry.id   AF-A0A1T3P7M1-F1
#
_cell.length_a   1.000
_cell.length_b   1.000
_cell.length_c   1.000
_cell.angle_alpha   90.00
_cell.angle_beta   90.00
_cell.angle_gamma   90.00
#
_symmetry.space_group_name_H-M   'P 1'
#
loop_
_entity.id
_entity.type
_entity.pdbx_description
1 polymer ?
#
loop_
_entity_poly.entity_id
_entity_poly.type
_entity_poly.pdbx_seq_one_letter_code
_entity_poly.pdbx_strand_id
1 'polypeptide(L)' 'MSHRGPYIAAGIVVAIIALIVLPSWIAWTIVAVAIGLPVVAYFTLDRSQRRRLHRIRRREIR' A
#
# COMPACT_ATOMS: atom_id res chain seq x y z
N MET A 1 2.80 20.68 11.61
CA MET A 1 1.81 20.02 10.73
C MET A 1 2.52 18.96 9.90
N SER A 2 1.97 17.74 9.84
CA SER A 2 2.53 16.68 8.99
C SER A 2 2.34 17.06 7.52
N HIS A 3 3.42 17.28 6.77
CA HIS A 3 3.38 17.60 5.34
C HIS A 3 2.94 16.40 4.46
N ARG A 4 2.42 15.31 5.05
CA ARG A 4 2.03 14.08 4.34
C ARG A 4 0.63 14.16 3.72
N GLY A 5 -0.24 15.00 4.27
CA GLY A 5 -1.63 15.17 3.82
C GLY A 5 -1.77 15.42 2.31
N PRO A 6 -1.00 16.35 1.73
CA PRO A 6 -1.03 16.62 0.28
C PRO A 6 -0.65 15.40 -0.57
N TYR A 7 0.35 14.61 -0.14
CA TYR A 7 0.77 13.41 -0.87
C TYR A 7 -0.28 12.30 -0.84
N ILE A 8 -0.97 12.14 0.28
CA ILE A 8 -2.08 11.19 0.41
C ILE A 8 -3.24 11.63 -0.52
N ALA A 9 -3.59 12.91 -0.49
CA ALA A 9 -4.62 13.46 -1.36
C ALA A 9 -4.27 13.30 -2.85
N ALA A 10 -3.03 13.60 -3.22
CA ALA A 10 -2.53 13.40 -4.58
C ALA A 10 -2.60 11.93 -5.02
N GLY A 11 -2.20 11.00 -4.15
CA GLY A 11 -2.30 9.56 -4.43
C GLY A 11 -3.74 9.09 -4.69
N ILE A 12 -4.69 9.59 -3.91
CA ILE A 12 -6.12 9.29 -4.08
C ILE A 12 -6.64 9.83 -5.42
N VAL A 13 -6.32 11.09 -5.74
CA VAL A 13 -6.74 11.72 -7.00
C VAL A 13 -6.19 10.96 -8.20
N VAL A 14 -4.90 10.60 -8.18
CA VAL A 14 -4.27 9.81 -9.25
C VAL A 14 -4.94 8.44 -9.41
N ALA A 15 -5.25 7.76 -8.31
CA ALA A 15 -5.94 6.47 -8.36
C ALA A 15 -7.35 6.57 -8.99
N ILE A 16 -8.11 7.61 -8.65
CA ILE A 16 -9.44 7.85 -9.23
C ILE A 16 -9.34 8.16 -10.73
N ILE A 17 -8.39 9.02 -11.13
CA ILE A 17 -8.17 9.33 -12.55
C ILE A 17 -7.79 8.05 -13.31
N ALA A 18 -6.89 7.24 -12.76
CA ALA A 18 -6.49 5.97 -13.37
C ALA A 18 -7.68 5.02 -13.55
N LEU A 19 -8.62 4.95 -12.59
CA LEU A 19 -9.84 4.14 -12.71
C LEU A 19 -10.79 4.59 -13.83
N ILE A 20 -10.80 5.89 -14.15
CA ILE A 20 -11.69 6.47 -15.17
C ILE A 20 -11.04 6.40 -16.56
N VAL A 21 -9.73 6.67 -16.64
CA VAL A 21 -9.01 6.81 -17.92
C VAL A 21 -8.55 5.47 -18.47
N LEU A 22 -8.14 4.54 -17.61
CA LEU A 22 -7.63 3.25 -18.06
C LEU A 22 -8.78 2.28 -18.40
N PRO A 23 -8.56 1.35 -19.33
CA PRO A 23 -9.43 0.19 -19.49
C PRO A 23 -9.64 -0.50 -18.14
N SER A 24 -10.88 -0.89 -17.85
CA SER A 24 -11.28 -1.41 -16.53
C SER A 24 -10.39 -2.54 -16.03
N TRP A 25 -10.01 -3.47 -16.91
CA TRP A 25 -9.14 -4.59 -16.56
C TRP A 25 -7.73 -4.14 -16.12
N ILE A 26 -7.17 -3.08 -16.74
CA ILE A 26 -5.86 -2.52 -16.35
C ILE A 26 -5.98 -1.86 -14.98
N ALA A 27 -7.02 -1.04 -14.79
CA ALA A 27 -7.22 -0.31 -13.55
C ALA A 27 -7.40 -1.26 -12.36
N TRP A 28 -8.21 -2.31 -12.53
CA TRP A 28 -8.37 -3.36 -11.53
C TRP A 28 -7.08 -4.15 -11.27
N THR A 29 -6.27 -4.39 -12.30
CA THR A 29 -4.95 -5.06 -12.12
C THR A 29 -4.02 -4.21 -11.27
N ILE A 30 -3.98 -2.88 -11.48
CA ILE A 30 -3.18 -1.97 -10.66
C ILE A 30 -3.62 -2.02 -9.19
N VAL A 31 -4.93 -1.98 -8.93
CA VAL A 31 -5.46 -2.11 -7.56
C VAL A 31 -5.09 -3.46 -6.96
N ALA A 32 -5.23 -4.55 -7.72
CA ALA A 32 -4.89 -5.88 -7.28
C ALA A 32 -3.39 -6.00 -6.95
N VAL A 33 -2.50 -5.38 -7.74
CA VAL A 33 -1.05 -5.37 -7.46
C VAL A 33 -0.73 -4.48 -6.25
N ALA A 34 -1.35 -3.31 -6.12
CA ALA A 34 -1.12 -2.41 -4.99
C ALA A 34 -1.42 -3.06 -3.63
N ILE A 35 -2.42 -3.94 -3.58
CA ILE A 35 -2.78 -4.72 -2.38
C ILE A 35 -2.04 -6.06 -2.34
N GLY A 36 -1.98 -6.76 -3.47
CA GLY A 36 -1.42 -8.10 -3.58
C GLY A 36 0.08 -8.12 -3.33
N LEU A 37 0.81 -7.10 -3.79
CA LEU A 37 2.26 -7.01 -3.60
C LEU A 37 2.67 -7.00 -2.12
N PRO A 38 2.13 -6.14 -1.23
CA PRO A 38 2.46 -6.19 0.19
C PRO A 38 1.95 -7.47 0.87
N VAL A 39 0.82 -8.03 0.43
CA VAL A 39 0.30 -9.30 0.96
C VAL A 39 1.26 -10.46 0.64
N VAL A 40 1.64 -10.61 -0.62
CA VAL A 40 2.60 -11.63 -1.07
C VAL A 40 3.94 -11.41 -0.39
N ALA A 41 4.44 -10.17 -0.37
CA ALA A 41 5.69 -9.83 0.33
C ALA A 41 5.64 -10.29 1.79
N TYR A 42 4.56 -10.00 2.52
CA TYR A 42 4.39 -10.44 3.90
C TYR A 42 4.41 -11.97 4.05
N PHE A 43 3.76 -12.69 3.13
CA PHE A 43 3.77 -14.15 3.16
C PHE A 43 5.14 -14.75 2.84
N THR A 44 5.94 -14.10 2.00
CA THR A 44 7.32 -14.50 1.71
C THR A 44 8.28 -14.21 2.87
N LEU A 45 7.93 -13.36 3.84
CA LEU A 45 8.82 -13.03 4.95
C LEU A 45 9.10 -14.24 5.85
N ASP A 46 10.34 -14.38 6.28
CA ASP A 46 10.69 -15.38 7.29
C ASP A 46 10.11 -15.06 8.67
N ARG A 47 10.02 -16.08 9.53
CA ARG A 47 9.51 -15.92 10.90
C ARG A 47 10.31 -14.91 11.74
N SER A 48 11.60 -14.72 11.45
CA SER A 48 12.45 -13.69 12.08
C SER A 48 12.08 -12.27 11.61
N GLN A 49 11.82 -12.09 10.31
CA GLN A 49 11.40 -10.82 9.70
C GLN A 49 10.02 -10.40 10.17
N ARG A 50 9.05 -11.32 10.20
CA ARG A 50 7.70 -11.03 10.74
C ARG A 50 7.73 -10.62 12.21
N ARG A 51 8.56 -11.29 13.03
CA ARG A 51 8.77 -10.92 14.44
C ARG A 51 9.38 -9.53 14.59
N ARG A 52 10.34 -9.16 13.72
CA ARG A 52 10.92 -7.81 13.69
C ARG A 52 9.87 -6.77 13.29
N LEU A 53 9.10 -7.02 12.23
CA LEU A 53 8.03 -6.12 11.77
C LEU A 53 7.00 -5.88 12.86
N HIS A 54 6.59 -6.93 13.59
CA HIS A 54 5.66 -6.81 14.71
C HIS A 54 6.22 -5.95 15.86
N ARG A 55 7.53 -6.08 16.16
CA ARG A 55 8.19 -5.23 17.17
C ARG A 55 8.26 -3.77 16.74
N ILE A 56 8.57 -3.49 15.47
CA ILE A 56 8.60 -2.12 14.93
C ILE A 56 7.20 -1.49 15.01
N ARG A 57 6.18 -2.19 14.51
CA ARG A 57 4.79 -1.73 14.55
C ARG A 57 4.32 -1.41 15.97
N ARG A 58 4.67 -2.21 16.97
CA ARG A 58 4.32 -1.93 18.39
C ARG A 58 4.99 -0.68 18.96
N ARG A 59 6.16 -0.29 18.44
CA ARG A 59 6.86 0.93 18.89
C ARG A 59 6.26 2.19 18.25
N GLU A 60 5.73 2.08 17.04
CA GLU A 60 5.18 3.21 16.29
C GLU A 60 3.72 3.55 16.67
N ILE A 61 3.00 2.59 17.27
CA ILE A 61 1.62 2.77 17.78
C ILE A 61 1.60 3.39 19.20
N ARG A 62 2.74 3.44 19.90
CA ARG A 62 2.85 3.97 21.27
C ARG A 62 3.34 5.41 21.26
#